data_AF-A0A0S7WU99-F1
#
_entry.id   AF-A0A0S7WU99-F1
#
_cell.length_a   1.000
_cell.length_b   1.000
_cell.length_c   1.000
_cell.angle_alpha   90.00
_cell.angle_beta   90.00
_cell.angle_gamma   90.00
#
_symmetry.space_group_name_H-M   'P 1'
#
loop_
_entity.id
_entity.type
_entity.pdbx_description
1 polymer ?
#
loop_
_entity_poly.entity_id
_entity_poly.type
_entity_poly.pdbx_seq_one_letter_code
_entity_poly.pdbx_strand_id
1 'polypeptide(L)'
;MLEGFRIFFGALFILFVPGFAWSYVFFAKKNIDWIERVALSIGLSIALVPLTIFWLNWLFDIKITLLNTSLVVCGLTGVALVWVWARRQSRISRLGERVELWFKSLRSK
;
A
#
# COMPACT_ATOMS: atom_id res chain seq x y z
N MET A 1 -11.51 30.28 -6.25
CA MET A 1 -11.96 29.01 -6.89
C MET A 1 -10.87 27.93 -6.91
N LEU A 2 -9.59 28.27 -7.12
CA LEU A 2 -8.50 27.29 -7.19
C LEU A 2 -8.17 26.60 -5.84
N GLU A 3 -8.40 27.27 -4.70
CA GLU A 3 -8.13 26.65 -3.38
C GLU A 3 -9.04 25.46 -3.07
N GLY A 4 -10.32 25.53 -3.44
CA GLY A 4 -11.27 24.43 -3.21
C GLY A 4 -10.87 23.15 -3.95
N PHE A 5 -10.44 23.29 -5.21
CA PHE A 5 -9.92 22.19 -6.00
C PHE A 5 -8.67 21.57 -5.37
N ARG A 6 -7.72 22.40 -4.90
CA ARG A 6 -6.49 21.92 -4.25
C ARG A 6 -6.79 21.10 -3.00
N ILE A 7 -7.69 21.59 -2.15
CA ILE A 7 -8.06 20.91 -0.90
C ILE A 7 -8.79 19.60 -1.21
N PHE A 8 -9.73 19.61 -2.17
CA PHE A 8 -10.49 18.43 -2.56
C PHE A 8 -9.57 17.32 -3.11
N PHE A 9 -8.69 17.65 -4.06
CA PHE A 9 -7.74 16.69 -4.61
C PHE A 9 -6.70 16.23 -3.59
N GLY A 10 -6.24 17.13 -2.72
CA GLY A 10 -5.30 16.79 -1.65
C GLY A 10 -5.92 15.82 -0.63
N ALA A 11 -7.15 16.08 -0.20
CA ALA A 11 -7.90 15.21 0.70
C ALA A 11 -8.18 13.86 0.05
N LEU A 12 -8.63 13.85 -1.22
CA LEU A 12 -8.84 12.61 -1.96
C LEU A 12 -7.55 11.79 -2.06
N PHE A 13 -6.42 12.45 -2.36
CA PHE A 13 -5.12 11.79 -2.41
C PHE A 13 -4.74 11.17 -1.05
N ILE A 14 -4.84 11.94 0.03
CA ILE A 14 -4.51 11.48 1.39
C ILE A 14 -5.44 10.38 1.89
N LEU A 15 -6.72 10.41 1.53
CA LEU A 15 -7.70 9.41 1.99
C LEU A 15 -7.77 8.18 1.09
N PHE A 16 -7.31 8.27 -0.16
CA PHE A 16 -7.41 7.17 -1.11
C PHE A 16 -6.08 6.44 -1.28
N VAL A 17 -4.98 7.16 -1.47
CA VAL A 17 -3.68 6.59 -1.86
C VAL A 17 -3.10 5.61 -0.83
N PRO A 18 -2.96 5.96 0.46
CA PRO A 18 -2.41 5.03 1.46
C PRO A 18 -3.30 3.79 1.58
N GLY A 19 -4.62 3.96 1.66
CA GLY A 19 -5.56 2.85 1.76
C GLY A 19 -5.58 1.97 0.51
N PHE A 20 -5.44 2.56 -0.69
CA PHE A 20 -5.35 1.81 -1.94
C PHE A 20 -4.08 0.96 -1.99
N ALA A 21 -2.92 1.51 -1.62
CA ALA A 21 -1.66 0.76 -1.56
C ALA A 21 -1.77 -0.44 -0.59
N TRP A 22 -2.32 -0.21 0.60
CA TRP A 22 -2.53 -1.26 1.59
C TRP A 22 -3.60 -2.29 1.20
N SER A 23 -4.58 -1.92 0.37
CA SER A 23 -5.55 -2.88 -0.19
C SER A 23 -4.86 -4.00 -0.98
N TYR A 24 -3.77 -3.68 -1.71
CA TYR A 24 -2.97 -4.69 -2.40
C TYR A 24 -2.10 -5.52 -1.46
N VAL A 25 -1.75 -5.00 -0.28
CA VAL A 25 -0.95 -5.74 0.71
C VAL A 25 -1.82 -6.79 1.41
N PHE A 26 -2.94 -6.37 1.99
CA PHE A 26 -3.84 -7.24 2.77
C PHE A 26 -4.68 -8.15 1.89
N PHE A 27 -5.18 -7.65 0.76
CA PHE A 27 -6.13 -8.37 -0.08
C PHE A 27 -5.59 -8.82 -1.44
N ALA A 28 -4.26 -9.01 -1.56
CA ALA A 28 -3.61 -9.47 -2.80
C ALA A 28 -4.20 -10.74 -3.42
N LYS A 29 -4.74 -11.66 -2.60
CA LYS A 29 -5.18 -13.00 -3.02
C LYS A 29 -6.68 -13.12 -3.24
N LYS A 30 -7.45 -12.07 -2.92
CA LYS A 30 -8.91 -12.11 -3.01
C LYS A 30 -9.33 -11.53 -4.37
N ASN A 31 -10.27 -12.18 -5.04
CA ASN A 31 -10.93 -11.61 -6.22
C ASN A 31 -11.88 -10.51 -5.71
N ILE A 32 -11.34 -9.30 -5.62
CA ILE A 32 -12.07 -8.11 -5.16
C ILE A 32 -12.44 -7.30 -6.40
N ASP A 33 -13.72 -6.96 -6.51
CA ASP A 33 -14.21 -6.11 -7.60
C ASP A 33 -13.64 -4.69 -7.50
N TRP A 34 -13.72 -3.91 -8.56
CA TRP A 34 -13.19 -2.54 -8.57
C TRP A 34 -13.89 -1.67 -7.52
N ILE A 35 -15.22 -1.81 -7.38
CA ILE A 35 -16.03 -1.04 -6.41
C ILE A 35 -15.63 -1.40 -4.98
N GLU A 36 -15.49 -2.70 -4.71
CA GLU A 36 -15.06 -3.18 -3.40
C GLU A 36 -13.65 -2.69 -3.05
N ARG A 37 -12.73 -2.65 -4.02
CA ARG A 37 -11.38 -2.12 -3.80
C ARG A 37 -11.40 -0.63 -3.47
N VAL A 38 -12.27 0.15 -4.12
CA VAL A 38 -12.47 1.57 -3.79
C VAL A 38 -13.02 1.71 -2.37
N ALA A 39 -14.08 0.97 -2.01
CA ALA A 39 -14.64 1.01 -0.66
C ALA A 39 -13.60 0.61 0.41
N LEU A 40 -12.84 -0.45 0.15
CA LEU A 40 -11.75 -0.90 1.02
C LEU A 40 -10.67 0.16 1.16
N SER A 41 -10.24 0.82 0.07
CA SER A 41 -9.21 1.84 0.16
C SER A 41 -9.61 3.00 1.08
N ILE A 42 -10.86 3.46 1.00
CA ILE A 42 -11.36 4.55 1.85
C ILE A 42 -11.41 4.08 3.31
N GLY A 43 -12.02 2.92 3.58
CA GLY A 43 -12.11 2.39 4.94
C GLY A 43 -10.74 2.12 5.57
N LEU A 44 -9.80 1.62 4.77
CA LEU A 44 -8.45 1.29 5.21
C LEU A 44 -7.62 2.55 5.48
N SER A 45 -7.83 3.65 4.77
CA SER A 45 -7.18 4.92 5.10
C SER A 45 -7.74 5.52 6.40
N ILE A 46 -9.06 5.51 6.57
CA ILE A 46 -9.72 6.01 7.79
C ILE A 46 -9.28 5.19 9.01
N ALA A 47 -9.01 3.90 8.85
CA ALA A 47 -8.46 3.07 9.91
C ALA A 47 -6.96 3.31 10.10
N LEU A 48 -6.15 3.14 9.07
CA LEU A 48 -4.69 3.12 9.19
C LEU A 48 -4.09 4.49 9.52
N VAL A 49 -4.56 5.58 8.90
CA VAL A 49 -3.92 6.89 9.06
C VAL A 49 -4.05 7.39 10.51
N PRO A 50 -5.26 7.50 11.10
CA PRO A 50 -5.41 7.93 12.49
C PRO A 50 -4.76 6.94 13.47
N LEU A 51 -4.91 5.63 13.24
CA LEU A 51 -4.34 4.62 14.12
C LEU A 51 -2.82 4.71 14.15
N THR A 52 -2.17 4.89 13.00
CA THR A 52 -0.70 5.00 12.93
C THR A 52 -0.22 6.26 13.63
N ILE A 53 -0.88 7.41 13.39
CA ILE A 53 -0.54 8.68 14.04
C ILE A 53 -0.72 8.58 15.56
N PHE A 54 -1.84 7.99 16.01
CA PHE A 54 -2.14 7.78 17.43
C PHE A 54 -1.07 6.92 18.09
N TRP A 55 -0.73 5.77 17.50
CA TRP A 55 0.30 4.89 18.03
C TRP A 55 1.68 5.54 18.04
N LEU A 56 2.02 6.32 17.02
CA LEU A 56 3.30 7.04 16.98
C LEU A 56 3.38 8.14 18.03
N ASN A 57 2.27 8.84 18.27
CA ASN A 57 2.17 9.83 19.32
C ASN A 57 2.27 9.16 20.71
N TRP A 58 1.58 8.05 20.92
CA TRP A 58 1.57 7.34 22.20
C TRP A 58 2.92 6.67 22.54
N LEU A 59 3.57 6.01 21.57
CA LEU A 59 4.80 5.24 21.82
C LEU A 59 6.06 6.11 21.84
N PHE A 60 6.13 7.12 20.98
CA PHE A 60 7.35 7.88 20.73
C PHE A 60 7.22 9.36 21.15
N ASP A 61 6.11 9.74 21.79
CA ASP A 61 5.79 11.12 22.19
C ASP A 61 5.90 12.14 21.03
N ILE A 62 5.69 11.67 19.80
CA ILE A 62 5.84 12.49 18.60
C ILE A 62 4.68 13.47 18.53
N LYS A 63 4.99 14.77 18.50
CA LYS A 63 3.98 15.83 18.35
C LYS A 63 3.20 15.65 17.04
N ILE A 64 1.87 15.70 17.14
CA ILE A 64 0.96 15.67 15.99
C ILE A 64 0.95 17.05 15.34
N THR A 65 1.97 17.32 14.52
CA THR A 65 2.05 18.52 13.68
C THR A 65 1.71 18.17 12.23
N LEU A 66 1.36 19.17 11.44
CA LEU A 66 1.05 18.98 10.01
C LEU A 66 2.22 18.30 9.25
N LEU A 67 3.45 18.66 9.61
CA LEU A 67 4.67 18.05 9.05
C LEU A 67 4.78 16.57 9.40
N ASN A 68 4.62 16.22 10.68
CA ASN A 68 4.76 14.85 11.15
C ASN A 68 3.66 13.96 10.57
N THR A 69 2.42 14.43 10.55
CA THR A 69 1.30 13.72 9.93
C THR A 69 1.58 13.43 8.45
N SER A 70 2.06 14.43 7.71
CA SER A 70 2.42 14.24 6.30
C SER A 70 3.53 13.21 6.13
N LEU A 71 4.56 13.25 6.98
CA LEU A 71 5.64 12.27 6.98
C LEU A 71 5.15 10.85 7.25
N VAL A 72 4.25 10.68 8.23
CA VAL A 72 3.66 9.39 8.59
C VAL A 72 2.84 8.83 7.44
N VAL A 73 2.00 9.63 6.79
CA VAL A 73 1.21 9.20 5.63
C VAL A 73 2.12 8.79 4.46
N CYS A 74 3.16 9.59 4.17
CA CYS A 74 4.15 9.25 3.15
C CYS A 74 4.90 7.95 3.48
N GLY A 75 5.36 7.78 4.71
CA GLY A 75 6.04 6.57 5.17
C GLY A 75 5.13 5.34 5.10
N LEU A 76 3.89 5.45 5.57
CA LEU A 76 2.90 4.38 5.55
C LEU A 76 2.58 3.92 4.12
N THR A 77 2.49 4.85 3.17
CA THR A 77 2.32 4.55 1.75
C THR A 77 3.57 3.91 1.15
N GLY A 78 4.75 4.45 1.45
CA GLY A 78 6.03 3.95 0.97
C GLY A 78 6.30 2.51 1.41
N VAL A 79 6.03 2.19 2.68
CA VAL A 79 6.17 0.82 3.22
C VAL A 79 5.27 -0.16 2.49
N ALA A 80 4.00 0.20 2.24
CA ALA A 80 3.09 -0.64 1.47
C ALA A 80 3.58 -0.89 0.05
N LEU A 81 4.08 0.14 -0.64
CA LEU A 81 4.62 0.01 -1.99
C LEU A 81 5.87 -0.88 -2.04
N VAL A 82 6.80 -0.69 -1.11
CA VAL A 82 8.00 -1.54 -0.99
C VAL A 82 7.61 -2.98 -0.72
N TRP A 83 6.61 -3.23 0.14
CA TRP A 83 6.11 -4.57 0.39
C TRP A 83 5.53 -5.21 -0.88
N VAL A 84 4.68 -4.48 -1.61
CA VAL A 84 4.09 -4.97 -2.87
C VAL A 84 5.19 -5.26 -3.89
N TRP A 85 6.20 -4.40 -3.99
CA TRP A 85 7.34 -4.59 -4.88
C TRP A 85 8.17 -5.82 -4.50
N ALA A 86 8.51 -5.99 -3.21
CA ALA A 86 9.23 -7.16 -2.71
C ALA A 86 8.45 -8.48 -2.93
N ARG A 87 7.11 -8.46 -2.75
CA ARG A 87 6.25 -9.60 -3.08
C ARG A 87 6.23 -9.92 -4.57
N ARG A 88 6.31 -8.92 -5.46
CA ARG A 88 6.42 -9.15 -6.90
C ARG A 88 7.76 -9.79 -7.26
N GLN A 89 8.86 -9.33 -6.67
CA GLN A 89 10.19 -9.86 -6.95
C GLN A 89 10.32 -11.34 -6.58
N SER A 90 9.83 -11.74 -5.40
CA SER A 90 9.83 -13.14 -4.93
C SER A 90 8.89 -14.08 -5.73
N ARG A 91 7.97 -13.53 -6.52
CA ARG A 91 7.16 -14.31 -7.47
C ARG A 91 7.90 -14.57 -8.77
N ILE A 92 8.76 -13.63 -9.19
CA ILE A 92 9.53 -13.72 -10.44
C ILE A 92 10.68 -14.73 -10.29
N SER A 93 11.40 -14.73 -9.16
CA SER A 93 12.47 -15.71 -8.92
C SER A 93 11.96 -17.16 -8.93
N ARG A 94 10.78 -17.41 -8.35
CA ARG A 94 10.12 -18.73 -8.37
C ARG A 94 9.70 -19.20 -9.77
N LEU A 95 9.45 -18.28 -10.70
CA LEU A 95 9.17 -18.65 -12.10
C LEU A 95 10.47 -19.02 -12.83
N GLY A 96 11.58 -18.35 -12.52
CA GLY A 96 12.90 -18.71 -13.03
C GLY A 96 13.28 -20.16 -12.70
N GLU A 97 13.15 -20.56 -11.43
CA GLU A 97 13.42 -21.94 -11.01
C GLU A 97 12.51 -22.97 -11.72
N ARG A 98 11.21 -22.67 -11.89
CA ARG A 98 10.29 -23.55 -12.62
C ARG A 98 10.63 -23.69 -14.10
N VAL A 99 11.05 -22.60 -14.75
CA VAL A 99 11.47 -22.61 -16.15
C VAL A 99 12.75 -23.42 -16.31
N GLU A 100 13.71 -23.26 -15.39
CA GLU A 100 14.97 -24.02 -15.40
C GLU A 100 14.72 -25.53 -15.22
N LEU A 101 13.82 -25.92 -14.31
CA LEU A 101 13.39 -27.31 -14.11
C LEU A 101 12.71 -27.90 -15.36
N TRP A 102 11.84 -27.12 -16.02
CA TRP A 102 11.19 -27.54 -17.26
C TRP A 102 12.19 -27.69 -18.42
N PHE A 103 13.15 -26.77 -18.51
CA PHE A 103 14.21 -26.83 -19.52
C PHE A 103 15.12 -28.05 -19.32
N LYS A 104 15.44 -28.38 -18.06
CA LYS A 104 16.22 -29.57 -17.71
C LYS A 104 15.48 -30.87 -18.03
N SER A 105 14.16 -30.90 -17.84
CA SER A 105 13.28 -32.00 -18.24
C SER A 105 13.30 -32.24 -19.76
N LEU A 106 13.26 -31.17 -20.56
CA LEU A 106 13.30 -31.27 -22.02
C LEU A 106 14.66 -31.70 -22.58
N ARG A 107 15.76 -31.32 -21.92
CA ARG A 107 17.13 -31.70 -22.34
C ARG A 107 17.48 -33.16 -21.97
N SER A 108 16.69 -33.81 -21.10
CA SER A 108 16.93 -35.18 -20.65
C SER A 108 16.22 -36.25 -21.50
N LYS A 109 15.52 -35.87 -22.57
CA LYS A 109 14.91 -36.75 -23.58
C LYS A 109 15.68 -36.67 -24.88
#